data_AF-A0A0Q7BLE2-F1
#
_entry.id   AF-A0A0Q7BLE2-F1
#
_cell.length_a   1.000
_cell.length_b   1.000
_cell.length_c   1.000
_cell.angle_alpha   90.00
_cell.angle_beta   90.00
_cell.angle_gamma   90.00
#
_symmetry.space_group_name_H-M   'P 1'
#
loop_
_entity.id
_entity.type
_entity.pdbx_description
1 polymer ?
#
loop_
_entity_poly.entity_id
_entity_poly.type
_entity_poly.pdbx_seq_one_letter_code
_entity_poly.pdbx_strand_id
1 'polypeptide(L)'
;MQKIAVMAGDGIGQEVMPEGLRVLRAVAERFALPLRFDEFDFAHCRYYEQHGQMLPDDWKAQIGGHDAIFFGAVGWPDTVPDHVSLWGSLLKFRREFDQYVNLRPARLLPGVRSPLAGRGPGDIDMWIVRENTEGEYSSVGGRMYAGTDREIVLQETVMSRIGVDRVLRFAFELAASRPRAKLTSATKSNGIAITMPYWDERVEAMAAQFPGVAVDKFHIDILCAHFVQRPQHFDVVVASNLFGDILSDLGPACTGTIAIAPSANLNPTREWPSLFEPVHGSAPDIAGKGIANPIGQVWAGAMMLDFLGHRAAHDAVMSAIEAVLADPAAPKTPDLGGTASCAQLGEAIARAARIAAP
;
A
#
# COMPACT_ATOMS: atom_id res chain seq x y z
N MET A 1 -10.97 -5.49 -23.21
CA MET A 1 -9.57 -5.08 -22.98
C MET A 1 -9.57 -4.11 -21.81
N GLN A 2 -8.92 -4.47 -20.72
CA GLN A 2 -8.81 -3.64 -19.52
C GLN A 2 -7.61 -2.70 -19.67
N LYS A 3 -7.83 -1.40 -19.46
CA LYS A 3 -6.82 -0.34 -19.59
C LYS A 3 -6.27 0.00 -18.22
N ILE A 4 -4.95 0.03 -18.10
CA ILE A 4 -4.22 0.31 -16.89
C ILE A 4 -3.45 1.62 -17.10
N ALA A 5 -3.75 2.64 -16.29
CA ALA A 5 -2.98 3.88 -16.29
C ALA A 5 -1.68 3.65 -15.51
N VAL A 6 -0.53 3.83 -16.15
CA VAL A 6 0.78 3.56 -15.57
C VAL A 6 1.54 4.86 -15.33
N MET A 7 1.99 5.06 -14.09
CA MET A 7 2.77 6.23 -13.69
C MET A 7 3.91 5.78 -12.77
N ALA A 8 5.14 5.83 -13.27
CA ALA A 8 6.32 5.39 -12.50
C ALA A 8 6.66 6.38 -11.36
N GLY A 9 6.39 7.67 -11.54
CA GLY A 9 6.62 8.68 -10.52
C GLY A 9 8.11 9.07 -10.37
N ASP A 10 8.61 9.17 -9.15
CA ASP A 10 9.97 9.61 -8.81
C ASP A 10 10.88 8.48 -8.31
N GLY A 11 12.19 8.72 -8.36
CA GLY A 11 13.22 7.88 -7.74
C GLY A 11 13.15 6.42 -8.18
N ILE A 12 13.16 5.49 -7.22
CA ILE A 12 13.13 4.05 -7.51
C ILE A 12 11.83 3.60 -8.19
N GLY A 13 10.77 4.44 -8.21
CA GLY A 13 9.58 4.17 -9.01
C GLY A 13 9.91 3.94 -10.48
N GLN A 14 10.92 4.65 -11.01
CA GLN A 14 11.46 4.48 -12.36
C GLN A 14 12.25 3.17 -12.56
N GLU A 15 12.77 2.58 -11.47
CA GLU A 15 13.49 1.30 -11.51
C GLU A 15 12.57 0.09 -11.36
N VAL A 16 11.58 0.17 -10.47
CA VAL A 16 10.71 -0.98 -10.15
C VAL A 16 9.52 -1.10 -11.09
N MET A 17 9.03 0.00 -11.68
CA MET A 17 7.89 -0.02 -12.60
C MET A 17 8.14 -0.91 -13.84
N PRO A 18 9.30 -0.82 -14.54
CA PRO A 18 9.60 -1.73 -15.64
C PRO A 18 9.54 -3.21 -15.26
N GLU A 19 9.94 -3.56 -14.03
CA GLU A 19 9.91 -4.93 -13.52
C GLU A 19 8.49 -5.40 -13.19
N GLY A 20 7.68 -4.53 -12.59
CA GLY A 20 6.24 -4.78 -12.41
C GLY A 20 5.54 -5.05 -13.74
N LEU A 21 5.75 -4.18 -14.75
CA LEU A 21 5.21 -4.36 -16.09
C LEU A 21 5.74 -5.63 -16.78
N ARG A 22 7.00 -5.99 -16.58
CA ARG A 22 7.60 -7.20 -17.14
C ARG A 22 6.88 -8.45 -16.64
N VAL A 23 6.62 -8.54 -15.33
CA VAL A 23 5.89 -9.67 -14.74
C VAL A 23 4.43 -9.67 -15.20
N LEU A 24 3.76 -8.50 -15.19
CA LEU A 24 2.38 -8.37 -15.65
C LEU A 24 2.21 -8.79 -17.11
N ARG A 25 3.14 -8.40 -18.00
CA ARG A 25 3.14 -8.82 -19.42
C ARG A 25 3.37 -10.33 -19.55
N ALA A 26 4.27 -10.91 -18.77
CA ALA A 26 4.53 -12.36 -18.79
C ALA A 26 3.29 -13.18 -18.40
N VAL A 27 2.54 -12.77 -17.37
CA VAL A 27 1.30 -13.46 -16.99
C VAL A 27 0.13 -13.11 -17.91
N ALA A 28 0.08 -11.89 -18.45
CA ALA A 28 -0.93 -11.54 -19.46
C ALA A 28 -0.79 -12.40 -20.72
N GLU A 29 0.45 -12.65 -21.18
CA GLU A 29 0.74 -13.56 -22.28
C GLU A 29 0.32 -15.00 -21.92
N ARG A 30 0.75 -15.51 -20.76
CA ARG A 30 0.45 -16.88 -20.31
C ARG A 30 -1.05 -17.17 -20.20
N PHE A 31 -1.82 -16.23 -19.64
CA PHE A 31 -3.24 -16.40 -19.37
C PHE A 31 -4.14 -15.73 -20.43
N ALA A 32 -3.56 -15.24 -21.54
CA ALA A 32 -4.26 -14.51 -22.59
C ALA A 32 -5.12 -13.34 -22.07
N LEU A 33 -4.61 -12.61 -21.06
CA LEU A 33 -5.34 -11.50 -20.45
C LEU A 33 -5.33 -10.28 -21.38
N PRO A 34 -6.50 -9.64 -21.59
CA PRO A 34 -6.60 -8.50 -22.49
C PRO A 34 -6.21 -7.21 -21.76
N LEU A 35 -4.96 -7.09 -21.32
CA LEU A 35 -4.44 -5.91 -20.61
C LEU A 35 -3.76 -4.94 -21.59
N ARG A 36 -4.06 -3.66 -21.43
CA ARG A 36 -3.39 -2.55 -22.12
C ARG A 36 -2.81 -1.60 -21.08
N PHE A 37 -1.55 -1.22 -21.25
CA PHE A 37 -0.84 -0.30 -20.36
C PHE A 37 -0.67 1.04 -21.08
N ASP A 38 -1.31 2.08 -20.55
CA ASP A 38 -1.21 3.45 -21.04
C ASP A 38 -0.32 4.23 -20.07
N GLU A 39 0.87 4.65 -20.52
CA GLU A 39 1.87 5.34 -19.69
C GLU A 39 1.62 6.85 -19.69
N PHE A 40 1.69 7.47 -18.51
CA PHE A 40 1.48 8.90 -18.30
C PHE A 40 2.70 9.55 -17.65
N ASP A 41 3.11 10.71 -18.18
CA ASP A 41 4.30 11.47 -17.77
C ASP A 41 3.90 12.68 -16.90
N PHE A 42 3.26 12.40 -15.77
CA PHE A 42 2.95 13.36 -14.69
C PHE A 42 2.94 12.64 -13.33
N ALA A 43 2.59 13.34 -12.25
CA ALA A 43 2.66 12.84 -10.88
C ALA A 43 4.09 12.58 -10.37
N HIS A 44 5.06 13.35 -10.85
CA HIS A 44 6.47 13.29 -10.44
C HIS A 44 7.08 14.70 -10.34
N CYS A 45 8.16 14.85 -9.58
CA CYS A 45 8.75 16.15 -9.24
C CYS A 45 9.31 16.88 -10.46
N ARG A 46 9.86 16.16 -11.45
CA ARG A 46 10.30 16.78 -12.71
C ARG A 46 9.15 17.43 -13.50
N TYR A 47 7.93 16.87 -13.45
CA TYR A 47 6.76 17.49 -14.07
C TYR A 47 6.41 18.81 -13.36
N TYR A 48 6.49 18.82 -12.03
CA TYR A 48 6.29 20.03 -11.22
C TYR A 48 7.31 21.13 -11.53
N GLU A 49 8.59 20.81 -11.65
CA GLU A 49 9.62 21.80 -12.02
C GLU A 49 9.34 22.46 -13.38
N GLN A 50 8.75 21.71 -14.32
CA GLN A 50 8.43 22.17 -15.66
C GLN A 50 7.11 22.96 -15.74
N HIS A 51 6.11 22.60 -14.93
CA HIS A 51 4.73 23.09 -15.09
C HIS A 51 4.21 23.86 -13.86
N GLY A 52 4.92 23.86 -12.74
CA GLY A 52 4.50 24.46 -11.47
C GLY A 52 3.41 23.68 -10.72
N GLN A 53 3.02 22.50 -11.20
CA GLN A 53 2.01 21.64 -10.61
C GLN A 53 2.33 20.17 -10.81
N MET A 54 1.89 19.29 -9.90
CA MET A 54 2.21 17.86 -9.95
C MET A 54 1.39 17.07 -10.98
N LEU A 55 0.20 17.57 -11.33
CA LEU A 55 -0.74 16.95 -12.27
C LEU A 55 -1.26 18.01 -13.25
N PRO A 56 -1.49 17.69 -14.54
CA PRO A 56 -2.18 18.60 -15.46
C PRO A 56 -3.64 18.82 -15.05
N ASP A 57 -4.25 19.93 -15.44
CA ASP A 57 -5.63 20.27 -15.03
C ASP A 57 -6.68 19.22 -15.44
N ASP A 58 -6.46 18.50 -16.54
CA ASP A 58 -7.34 17.47 -17.07
C ASP A 58 -6.97 16.03 -16.64
N TRP A 59 -6.03 15.87 -15.69
CA TRP A 59 -5.53 14.56 -15.23
C TRP A 59 -6.66 13.56 -14.92
N LYS A 60 -7.73 14.04 -14.27
CA LYS A 60 -8.87 13.21 -13.86
C LYS A 60 -9.63 12.66 -15.05
N ALA A 61 -9.77 13.44 -16.13
CA ALA A 61 -10.38 13.00 -17.37
C ALA A 61 -9.47 12.02 -18.13
N GLN A 62 -8.15 12.23 -18.07
CA GLN A 62 -7.18 11.34 -18.72
C GLN A 62 -7.20 9.93 -18.11
N ILE A 63 -7.14 9.81 -16.78
CA ILE A 63 -7.00 8.49 -16.12
C ILE A 63 -8.29 7.92 -15.54
N GLY A 64 -9.32 8.74 -15.32
CA GLY A 64 -10.57 8.31 -14.65
C GLY A 64 -11.37 7.24 -15.41
N GLY A 65 -11.15 7.09 -16.72
CA GLY A 65 -11.78 6.05 -17.54
C GLY A 65 -10.97 4.75 -17.69
N HIS A 66 -9.93 4.55 -16.87
CA HIS A 66 -9.15 3.30 -16.81
C HIS A 66 -9.77 2.32 -15.82
N ASP A 67 -9.46 1.03 -15.97
CA ASP A 67 -9.94 -0.01 -15.07
C ASP A 67 -9.13 -0.07 -13.76
N ALA A 68 -7.87 0.37 -13.81
CA ALA A 68 -7.00 0.50 -12.65
C ALA A 68 -5.85 1.50 -12.92
N ILE A 69 -5.24 1.98 -11.84
CA ILE A 69 -4.00 2.76 -11.86
C ILE A 69 -2.88 1.90 -11.28
N PHE A 70 -1.75 1.83 -11.97
CA PHE A 70 -0.53 1.18 -11.49
C PHE A 70 0.56 2.22 -11.29
N PHE A 71 0.93 2.44 -10.04
CA PHE A 71 1.73 3.58 -9.61
C PHE A 71 3.03 3.12 -8.97
N GLY A 72 4.11 3.88 -9.17
CA GLY A 72 5.41 3.65 -8.55
C GLY A 72 5.52 4.33 -7.19
N ALA A 73 6.17 5.49 -7.15
CA ALA A 73 6.31 6.29 -5.93
C ALA A 73 6.40 7.78 -6.27
N VAL A 74 6.15 8.68 -5.32
CA VAL A 74 6.32 10.13 -5.53
C VAL A 74 7.10 10.76 -4.39
N GLY A 75 7.90 11.77 -4.72
CA GLY A 75 8.64 12.57 -3.76
C GLY A 75 10.12 12.70 -4.11
N TRP A 76 10.63 13.92 -4.06
CA TRP A 76 12.05 14.22 -4.23
C TRP A 76 12.39 15.46 -3.40
N PRO A 77 12.64 15.32 -2.08
CA PRO A 77 12.68 16.44 -1.14
C PRO A 77 13.76 17.47 -1.44
N ASP A 78 14.82 17.07 -2.17
CA ASP A 78 15.89 17.97 -2.61
C ASP A 78 15.40 19.04 -3.61
N THR A 79 14.32 18.78 -4.36
CA THR A 79 13.79 19.71 -5.36
C THR A 79 12.35 20.16 -5.09
N VAL A 80 11.50 19.27 -4.57
CA VAL A 80 10.08 19.56 -4.28
C VAL A 80 9.75 19.09 -2.86
N PRO A 81 9.27 19.97 -1.96
CA PRO A 81 8.92 19.59 -0.59
C PRO A 81 7.90 18.45 -0.56
N ASP A 82 8.05 17.50 0.37
CA ASP A 82 7.21 16.29 0.45
C ASP A 82 5.70 16.60 0.52
N HIS A 83 5.32 17.64 1.26
CA HIS A 83 3.92 18.05 1.34
C HIS A 83 3.39 18.61 0.00
N VAL A 84 4.24 19.20 -0.83
CA VAL A 84 3.82 19.70 -2.16
C VAL A 84 3.64 18.53 -3.13
N SER A 85 4.62 17.63 -3.17
CA SER A 85 4.57 16.48 -4.08
C SER A 85 3.42 15.54 -3.74
N LEU A 86 3.28 15.14 -2.47
CA LEU A 86 2.27 14.19 -2.03
C LEU A 86 0.83 14.73 -2.12
N TRP A 87 0.58 15.98 -1.68
CA TRP A 87 -0.74 16.61 -1.77
C TRP A 87 -1.09 17.06 -3.18
N GLY A 88 -0.08 17.34 -4.01
CA GLY A 88 -0.26 17.71 -5.40
C GLY A 88 -0.63 16.53 -6.31
N SER A 89 -0.31 15.29 -5.92
CA SER A 89 -0.55 14.07 -6.72
C SER A 89 -1.31 12.97 -5.97
N LEU A 90 -0.63 12.10 -5.22
CA LEU A 90 -1.16 10.83 -4.73
C LEU A 90 -2.38 11.00 -3.81
N LEU A 91 -2.40 12.04 -2.96
CA LEU A 91 -3.58 12.32 -2.13
C LEU A 91 -4.78 12.79 -2.96
N LYS A 92 -4.58 13.43 -4.11
CA LYS A 92 -5.69 13.73 -5.04
C LYS A 92 -6.25 12.45 -5.64
N PHE A 93 -5.42 11.51 -6.09
CA PHE A 93 -5.89 10.21 -6.56
C PHE A 93 -6.74 9.52 -5.49
N ARG A 94 -6.19 9.40 -4.28
CA ARG A 94 -6.87 8.71 -3.16
C ARG A 94 -8.21 9.35 -2.81
N ARG A 95 -8.28 10.68 -2.73
CA ARG A 95 -9.49 11.40 -2.29
C ARG A 95 -10.49 11.64 -3.41
N GLU A 96 -10.05 12.09 -4.58
CA GLU A 96 -10.94 12.46 -5.67
C GLU A 96 -11.51 11.26 -6.44
N PHE A 97 -10.88 10.09 -6.34
CA PHE A 97 -11.43 8.80 -6.78
C PHE A 97 -12.03 7.98 -5.62
N ASP A 98 -12.16 8.58 -4.43
CA ASP A 98 -12.76 7.96 -3.25
C ASP A 98 -12.21 6.54 -2.97
N GLN A 99 -10.88 6.41 -3.02
CA GLN A 99 -10.15 5.16 -2.80
C GLN A 99 -9.95 4.92 -1.29
N TYR A 100 -11.05 4.84 -0.55
CA TYR A 100 -11.10 4.93 0.91
C TYR A 100 -10.51 3.75 1.68
N VAL A 101 -10.25 2.63 1.02
CA VAL A 101 -9.57 1.47 1.62
C VAL A 101 -8.14 1.43 1.10
N ASN A 102 -7.16 1.52 1.99
CA ASN A 102 -5.78 1.19 1.69
C ASN A 102 -5.45 -0.17 2.30
N LEU A 103 -5.39 -1.18 1.45
CA LEU A 103 -5.18 -2.57 1.84
C LEU A 103 -3.70 -2.92 1.71
N ARG A 104 -3.07 -3.29 2.83
CA ARG A 104 -1.62 -3.56 2.91
C ARG A 104 -1.36 -4.90 3.61
N PRO A 105 -0.92 -5.96 2.90
CA PRO A 105 -0.55 -7.21 3.54
C PRO A 105 0.84 -7.11 4.18
N ALA A 106 1.00 -7.69 5.36
CA ALA A 106 2.29 -7.96 5.97
C ALA A 106 2.45 -9.47 6.11
N ARG A 107 3.24 -10.07 5.20
CA ARG A 107 3.50 -11.52 5.17
C ARG A 107 5.00 -11.82 5.20
N LEU A 108 5.41 -12.71 6.10
CA LEU A 108 6.74 -13.29 6.08
C LEU A 108 6.82 -14.36 5.00
N LEU A 109 7.35 -13.99 3.84
CA LEU A 109 7.50 -14.87 2.68
C LEU A 109 8.65 -15.89 2.88
N PRO A 110 8.57 -17.07 2.22
CA PRO A 110 9.69 -18.00 2.13
C PRO A 110 10.98 -17.31 1.67
N GLY A 111 12.12 -17.63 2.28
CA GLY A 111 13.42 -17.09 1.89
C GLY A 111 13.72 -15.65 2.34
N VAL A 112 12.76 -14.95 2.97
CA VAL A 112 12.98 -13.67 3.63
C VAL A 112 13.34 -13.90 5.10
N ARG A 113 14.38 -13.24 5.58
CA ARG A 113 14.79 -13.31 6.99
C ARG A 113 14.09 -12.21 7.78
N SER A 114 13.17 -12.60 8.66
CA SER A 114 12.60 -11.68 9.65
C SER A 114 13.67 -11.20 10.66
N PRO A 115 13.66 -9.92 11.08
CA PRO A 115 14.50 -9.45 12.18
C PRO A 115 14.04 -9.97 13.55
N LEU A 116 12.79 -10.42 13.66
CA LEU A 116 12.25 -10.99 14.89
C LEU A 116 12.80 -12.40 15.11
N ALA A 117 13.29 -12.66 16.33
CA ALA A 117 13.85 -13.95 16.71
C ALA A 117 12.80 -15.06 16.70
N GLY A 118 13.16 -16.23 16.16
CA GLY A 118 12.30 -17.41 16.17
C GLY A 118 11.01 -17.26 15.35
N ARG A 119 11.09 -16.54 14.23
CA ARG A 119 9.99 -16.40 13.26
C ARG A 119 10.39 -16.99 11.91
N GLY A 120 9.49 -17.77 11.33
CA GLY A 120 9.61 -18.35 10.00
C GLY A 120 8.38 -18.06 9.11
N PRO A 121 8.44 -18.44 7.83
CA PRO A 121 7.34 -18.21 6.89
C PRO A 121 5.99 -18.70 7.43
N GLY A 122 4.97 -17.86 7.32
CA GLY A 122 3.62 -18.12 7.85
C GLY A 122 3.37 -17.68 9.30
N ASP A 123 4.40 -17.40 10.10
CA ASP A 123 4.22 -16.87 11.47
C ASP A 123 3.69 -15.42 11.49
N ILE A 124 3.87 -14.71 10.37
CA ILE A 124 3.36 -13.36 10.14
C ILE A 124 2.58 -13.39 8.83
N ASP A 125 1.26 -13.32 8.92
CA ASP A 125 0.33 -13.15 7.80
C ASP A 125 -0.88 -12.36 8.29
N MET A 126 -0.85 -11.05 8.06
CA MET A 126 -1.94 -10.15 8.44
C MET A 126 -2.24 -9.15 7.34
N TRP A 127 -3.48 -8.68 7.30
CA TRP A 127 -3.91 -7.56 6.49
C TRP A 127 -4.07 -6.32 7.35
N ILE A 128 -3.54 -5.20 6.88
CA ILE A 128 -3.78 -3.88 7.45
C ILE A 128 -4.77 -3.17 6.53
N VAL A 129 -5.92 -2.82 7.08
CA VAL A 129 -7.00 -2.08 6.41
C VAL A 129 -6.96 -0.65 6.95
N ARG A 130 -6.36 0.25 6.18
CA ARG A 130 -6.18 1.65 6.53
C ARG A 130 -7.30 2.49 5.89
N GLU A 131 -7.92 3.37 6.69
CA GLU A 131 -8.75 4.45 6.17
C GLU A 131 -7.87 5.44 5.37
N ASN A 132 -8.30 5.83 4.17
CA ASN A 132 -7.39 6.47 3.20
C ASN A 132 -7.86 7.84 2.69
N THR A 133 -8.98 8.37 3.19
CA THR A 133 -9.64 9.56 2.63
C THR A 133 -9.90 10.68 3.65
N GLU A 134 -9.89 10.39 4.95
CA GLU A 134 -10.10 11.36 6.03
C GLU A 134 -9.12 11.09 7.20
N GLY A 135 -9.48 11.45 8.43
CA GLY A 135 -8.68 11.23 9.62
C GLY A 135 -7.62 12.31 9.87
N GLU A 136 -6.46 11.87 10.35
CA GLU A 136 -5.39 12.75 10.83
C GLU A 136 -4.63 13.43 9.69
N TYR A 137 -4.71 12.89 8.47
CA TYR A 137 -4.14 13.51 7.28
C TYR A 137 -5.12 14.58 6.81
N SER A 138 -4.85 15.83 7.18
CA SER A 138 -5.77 16.94 6.97
C SER A 138 -5.04 18.21 6.60
N SER A 139 -5.70 19.02 5.76
CA SER A 139 -5.32 20.39 5.44
C SER A 139 -6.26 21.40 6.09
N VAL A 140 -7.11 20.96 7.03
CA VAL A 140 -8.02 21.82 7.80
C VAL A 140 -7.28 22.35 9.02
N GLY A 141 -7.22 23.68 9.13
CA GLY A 141 -6.49 24.36 10.19
C GLY A 141 -5.91 25.67 9.69
N GLY A 142 -4.76 26.08 10.25
CA GLY A 142 -4.07 27.28 9.82
C GLY A 142 -2.99 27.75 10.79
N ARG A 143 -2.31 28.85 10.42
CA ARG A 143 -1.33 29.55 11.25
C ARG A 143 -1.86 30.93 11.62
N MET A 144 -1.79 31.29 12.89
CA MET A 144 -2.06 32.64 13.37
C MET A 144 -0.77 33.31 13.81
N TYR A 145 -0.66 34.64 13.58
CA TYR A 145 0.48 35.47 14.00
C TYR A 145 1.85 34.97 13.50
N ALA A 146 1.90 34.50 12.25
CA ALA A 146 3.08 33.86 11.69
C ALA A 146 4.32 34.75 11.74
N GLY A 147 5.46 34.16 12.14
CA GLY A 147 6.74 34.87 12.25
C GLY A 147 6.87 35.74 13.50
N THR A 148 6.03 35.54 14.52
CA THR A 148 6.11 36.24 15.81
C THR A 148 6.16 35.25 16.97
N ASP A 149 6.57 35.69 18.17
CA ASP A 149 6.54 34.87 19.39
C ASP A 149 5.13 34.41 19.81
N ARG A 150 4.08 34.99 19.19
CA ARG A 150 2.67 34.64 19.42
C ARG A 150 2.14 33.59 18.45
N GLU A 151 3.00 33.01 17.61
CA GLU A 151 2.58 32.08 16.56
C GLU A 151 1.82 30.86 17.12
N ILE A 152 0.69 30.54 16.49
CA ILE A 152 -0.15 29.38 16.81
C ILE A 152 -0.40 28.61 15.52
N VAL A 153 -0.31 27.28 15.60
CA VAL A 153 -0.68 26.37 14.52
C VAL A 153 -1.83 25.50 14.97
N LEU A 154 -2.90 25.47 14.17
CA LEU A 154 -4.06 24.60 14.35
C LEU A 154 -4.07 23.57 13.22
N GLN A 155 -4.32 22.31 13.56
CA GLN A 155 -4.47 21.20 12.63
C GLN A 155 -5.58 20.28 13.15
N GLU A 156 -6.57 19.99 12.30
CA GLU A 156 -7.78 19.27 12.68
C GLU A 156 -7.79 17.85 12.15
N THR A 157 -8.05 16.87 13.02
CA THR A 157 -8.40 15.50 12.62
C THR A 157 -9.90 15.43 12.36
N VAL A 158 -10.30 15.07 11.14
CA VAL A 158 -11.71 15.04 10.73
C VAL A 158 -12.12 13.61 10.44
N MET A 159 -13.13 13.10 11.15
CA MET A 159 -13.70 11.77 10.91
C MET A 159 -15.21 11.89 10.72
N SER A 160 -15.75 11.21 9.72
CA SER A 160 -17.17 11.19 9.41
C SER A 160 -17.75 9.81 9.68
N ARG A 161 -19.07 9.75 9.91
CA ARG A 161 -19.75 8.45 10.05
C ARG A 161 -19.60 7.59 8.79
N ILE A 162 -19.72 8.21 7.61
CA ILE A 162 -19.63 7.51 6.34
C ILE A 162 -18.24 6.91 6.17
N GLY A 163 -17.19 7.71 6.37
CA GLY A 163 -15.80 7.28 6.22
C GLY A 163 -15.41 6.16 7.19
N VAL A 164 -15.76 6.30 8.47
CA VAL A 164 -15.49 5.28 9.48
C VAL A 164 -16.31 4.01 9.23
N ASP A 165 -17.62 4.10 8.98
CA ASP A 165 -18.47 2.90 8.82
C ASP A 165 -18.08 2.08 7.58
N ARG A 166 -17.69 2.71 6.47
CA ARG A 166 -17.36 1.99 5.23
C ARG A 166 -16.03 1.23 5.32
N VAL A 167 -15.00 1.82 5.94
CA VAL A 167 -13.71 1.12 6.12
C VAL A 167 -13.84 -0.01 7.13
N LEU A 168 -14.61 0.20 8.21
CA LEU A 168 -14.91 -0.86 9.18
C LEU A 168 -15.66 -2.01 8.51
N ARG A 169 -16.72 -1.73 7.73
CA ARG A 169 -17.47 -2.77 7.00
C ARG A 169 -16.54 -3.60 6.13
N PHE A 170 -15.68 -2.96 5.32
CA PHE A 170 -14.70 -3.66 4.50
C PHE A 170 -13.77 -4.54 5.34
N ALA A 171 -13.25 -4.04 6.46
CA ALA A 171 -12.36 -4.79 7.34
C ALA A 171 -13.06 -6.00 7.98
N PHE A 172 -14.31 -5.86 8.40
CA PHE A 172 -15.12 -6.96 8.94
C PHE A 172 -15.45 -8.01 7.87
N GLU A 173 -15.78 -7.61 6.65
CA GLU A 173 -16.01 -8.52 5.52
C GLU A 173 -14.73 -9.29 5.16
N LEU A 174 -13.59 -8.60 5.12
CA LEU A 174 -12.29 -9.23 4.92
C LEU A 174 -11.99 -10.23 6.05
N ALA A 175 -12.16 -9.84 7.31
CA ALA A 175 -11.95 -10.73 8.45
C ALA A 175 -12.86 -11.96 8.37
N ALA A 176 -14.15 -11.79 8.07
CA ALA A 176 -15.12 -12.89 7.94
C ALA A 176 -14.77 -13.88 6.81
N SER A 177 -14.13 -13.40 5.73
CA SER A 177 -13.66 -14.24 4.63
C SER A 177 -12.40 -15.06 4.98
N ARG A 178 -11.68 -14.68 6.03
CA ARG A 178 -10.42 -15.31 6.42
C ARG A 178 -10.65 -16.45 7.42
N PRO A 179 -9.83 -17.52 7.38
CA PRO A 179 -10.05 -18.71 8.22
C PRO A 179 -10.05 -18.42 9.74
N ARG A 180 -9.35 -17.38 10.17
CA ARG A 180 -9.24 -17.01 11.59
C ARG A 180 -10.38 -16.13 12.08
N ALA A 181 -11.18 -15.57 11.16
CA ALA A 181 -12.32 -14.71 11.43
C ALA A 181 -12.05 -13.69 12.55
N LYS A 182 -10.94 -12.94 12.45
CA LYS A 182 -10.47 -12.06 13.53
C LYS A 182 -10.11 -10.67 13.03
N LEU A 183 -10.62 -9.67 13.75
CA LEU A 183 -10.34 -8.26 13.52
C LEU A 183 -9.72 -7.63 14.77
N THR A 184 -8.67 -6.85 14.58
CA THR A 184 -8.07 -5.99 15.58
C THR A 184 -8.28 -4.52 15.20
N SER A 185 -8.85 -3.72 16.10
CA SER A 185 -9.01 -2.27 15.91
C SER A 185 -7.86 -1.50 16.57
N ALA A 186 -7.16 -0.67 15.80
CA ALA A 186 -6.17 0.27 16.30
C ALA A 186 -6.84 1.55 16.80
N THR A 187 -6.58 1.94 18.05
CA THR A 187 -7.21 3.12 18.67
C THR A 187 -6.22 3.92 19.52
N LYS A 188 -6.61 5.11 19.98
CA LYS A 188 -5.91 5.83 21.06
C LYS A 188 -6.93 6.59 21.94
N SER A 189 -8.03 5.90 22.26
CA SER A 189 -9.21 6.44 22.94
C SER A 189 -9.01 6.92 24.39
N ASN A 190 -7.80 6.78 24.94
CA ASN A 190 -7.43 7.41 26.21
C ASN A 190 -6.84 8.82 26.03
N GLY A 191 -5.93 9.00 25.06
CA GLY A 191 -5.23 10.27 24.80
C GLY A 191 -5.99 11.20 23.87
N ILE A 192 -6.69 10.64 22.88
CA ILE A 192 -7.51 11.39 21.92
C ILE A 192 -8.96 11.27 22.36
N ALA A 193 -9.45 12.23 23.14
CA ALA A 193 -10.71 12.12 23.89
C ALA A 193 -12.01 12.24 23.07
N ILE A 194 -11.94 12.50 21.76
CA ILE A 194 -13.13 12.70 20.91
C ILE A 194 -13.15 11.71 19.75
N THR A 195 -12.22 11.83 18.79
CA THR A 195 -12.26 11.04 17.55
C THR A 195 -12.03 9.55 17.77
N MET A 196 -11.19 9.16 18.74
CA MET A 196 -10.91 7.74 19.00
C MET A 196 -12.00 7.03 19.84
N PRO A 197 -12.64 7.65 20.85
CA PRO A 197 -13.86 7.11 21.44
C PRO A 197 -14.97 6.95 20.40
N TYR A 198 -15.14 7.93 19.50
CA TYR A 198 -16.08 7.81 18.39
C TYR A 198 -15.74 6.64 17.46
N TRP A 199 -14.47 6.46 17.08
CA TRP A 199 -14.02 5.29 16.32
C TRP A 199 -14.38 3.98 17.03
N ASP A 200 -14.10 3.87 18.34
CA ASP A 200 -14.42 2.69 19.15
C ASP A 200 -15.93 2.42 19.18
N GLU A 201 -16.78 3.44 19.33
CA GLU A 201 -18.25 3.32 19.26
C GLU A 201 -18.70 2.79 17.89
N ARG A 202 -18.07 3.24 16.80
CA ARG A 202 -18.39 2.76 15.45
C ARG A 202 -17.96 1.30 15.25
N VAL A 203 -16.81 0.89 15.79
CA VAL A 203 -16.35 -0.50 15.78
C VAL A 203 -17.35 -1.41 16.49
N GLU A 204 -17.80 -1.03 17.69
CA GLU A 204 -18.78 -1.80 18.47
C GLU A 204 -20.12 -1.93 17.74
N ALA A 205 -20.61 -0.83 17.15
CA ALA A 205 -21.82 -0.85 16.32
C ALA A 205 -21.70 -1.72 15.05
N MET A 206 -20.52 -1.77 14.43
CA MET A 206 -20.28 -2.63 13.26
C MET A 206 -20.15 -4.10 13.66
N ALA A 207 -19.46 -4.41 14.77
CA ALA A 207 -19.26 -5.76 15.27
C ALA A 207 -20.58 -6.51 15.49
N ALA A 208 -21.65 -5.82 15.91
CA ALA A 208 -22.98 -6.40 16.07
C ALA A 208 -23.57 -6.99 14.76
N GLN A 209 -23.10 -6.54 13.60
CA GLN A 209 -23.51 -7.07 12.28
C GLN A 209 -22.66 -8.28 11.84
N PHE A 210 -21.57 -8.59 12.54
CA PHE A 210 -20.63 -9.66 12.20
C PHE A 210 -20.34 -10.57 13.41
N PRO A 211 -21.35 -11.28 13.95
CA PRO A 211 -21.20 -12.08 15.17
C PRO A 211 -20.20 -13.25 15.05
N GLY A 212 -19.83 -13.63 13.83
CA GLY A 212 -18.80 -14.65 13.56
C GLY A 212 -17.36 -14.14 13.58
N VAL A 213 -17.14 -12.82 13.72
CA VAL A 213 -15.80 -12.21 13.73
C VAL A 213 -15.39 -11.88 15.17
N ALA A 214 -14.30 -12.46 15.64
CA ALA A 214 -13.71 -12.11 16.93
C ALA A 214 -13.05 -10.73 16.83
N VAL A 215 -13.37 -9.83 17.77
CA VAL A 215 -12.85 -8.46 17.78
C VAL A 215 -12.02 -8.21 19.03
N ASP A 216 -10.82 -7.66 18.86
CA ASP A 216 -10.07 -7.00 19.92
C ASP A 216 -9.72 -5.56 19.52
N LYS A 217 -9.39 -4.73 20.50
CA LYS A 217 -8.91 -3.37 20.28
C LYS A 217 -7.67 -3.11 21.13
N PHE A 218 -6.69 -2.45 20.55
CA PHE A 218 -5.45 -2.08 21.24
C PHE A 218 -5.16 -0.60 21.03
N HIS A 219 -4.63 0.04 22.07
CA HIS A 219 -4.03 1.34 21.88
C HIS A 219 -2.82 1.24 20.93
N ILE A 220 -2.63 2.24 20.06
CA ILE A 220 -1.64 2.19 18.98
C ILE A 220 -0.22 1.93 19.47
N ASP A 221 0.14 2.43 20.66
CA ASP A 221 1.44 2.22 21.30
C ASP A 221 1.68 0.74 21.63
N ILE A 222 0.76 0.10 22.37
CA ILE A 222 0.89 -1.32 22.71
C ILE A 222 0.66 -2.22 21.50
N LEU A 223 -0.14 -1.79 20.52
CA LEU A 223 -0.32 -2.49 19.25
C LEU A 223 1.00 -2.58 18.49
N CYS A 224 1.75 -1.47 18.38
CA CYS A 224 3.09 -1.48 17.80
C CYS A 224 4.05 -2.43 18.54
N ALA A 225 4.03 -2.43 19.87
CA ALA A 225 4.84 -3.38 20.65
C ALA A 225 4.42 -4.84 20.39
N HIS A 226 3.13 -5.11 20.21
CA HIS A 226 2.62 -6.45 19.92
C HIS A 226 2.92 -6.93 18.50
N PHE A 227 3.01 -6.04 17.51
CA PHE A 227 3.52 -6.41 16.17
C PHE A 227 4.91 -7.03 16.25
N VAL A 228 5.76 -6.54 17.16
CA VAL A 228 7.10 -7.08 17.41
C VAL A 228 7.04 -8.36 18.27
N GLN A 229 6.32 -8.33 19.38
CA GLN A 229 6.36 -9.41 20.37
C GLN A 229 5.55 -10.65 19.96
N ARG A 230 4.40 -10.44 19.33
CA ARG A 230 3.40 -11.48 19.04
C ARG A 230 2.66 -11.26 17.70
N PRO A 231 3.37 -11.10 16.57
CA PRO A 231 2.76 -10.83 15.27
C PRO A 231 1.72 -11.88 14.83
N GLN A 232 1.90 -13.14 15.23
CA GLN A 232 0.98 -14.23 14.95
C GLN A 232 -0.42 -14.05 15.54
N HIS A 233 -0.60 -13.10 16.48
CA HIS A 233 -1.91 -12.77 17.06
C HIS A 233 -2.86 -12.12 16.05
N PHE A 234 -2.33 -11.40 15.07
CA PHE A 234 -3.10 -10.54 14.18
C PHE A 234 -3.51 -11.25 12.90
N ASP A 235 -4.69 -10.90 12.39
CA ASP A 235 -5.24 -11.46 11.14
C ASP A 235 -5.69 -10.33 10.20
N VAL A 236 -6.71 -9.55 10.61
CA VAL A 236 -7.04 -8.25 10.00
C VAL A 236 -6.88 -7.17 11.05
N VAL A 237 -6.17 -6.09 10.73
CA VAL A 237 -5.97 -4.92 11.58
C VAL A 237 -6.58 -3.71 10.87
N VAL A 238 -7.62 -3.11 11.45
CA VAL A 238 -8.24 -1.90 10.92
C VAL A 238 -7.76 -0.68 11.70
N ALA A 239 -7.44 0.40 10.97
CA ALA A 239 -6.85 1.60 11.56
C ALA A 239 -7.29 2.88 10.82
N SER A 240 -7.22 4.01 11.53
CA SER A 240 -7.32 5.35 10.94
C SER A 240 -6.17 5.62 9.97
N ASN A 241 -6.21 6.76 9.29
CA ASN A 241 -5.25 7.09 8.24
C ASN A 241 -3.80 7.09 8.73
N LEU A 242 -3.51 7.81 9.82
CA LEU A 242 -2.15 7.87 10.38
C LEU A 242 -1.73 6.55 11.04
N PHE A 243 -2.61 5.92 11.83
CA PHE A 243 -2.27 4.67 12.51
C PHE A 243 -2.03 3.53 11.51
N GLY A 244 -2.85 3.47 10.47
CA GLY A 244 -2.69 2.53 9.37
C GLY A 244 -1.36 2.72 8.65
N ASP A 245 -0.93 3.98 8.43
CA ASP A 245 0.36 4.29 7.83
C ASP A 245 1.50 3.68 8.66
N ILE A 246 1.58 4.05 9.94
CA ILE A 246 2.62 3.59 10.87
C ILE A 246 2.67 2.06 10.95
N LEU A 247 1.52 1.41 11.14
CA LEU A 247 1.44 -0.05 11.28
C LEU A 247 1.84 -0.76 9.99
N SER A 248 1.56 -0.16 8.85
CA SER A 248 1.86 -0.75 7.54
C SER A 248 3.30 -0.57 7.08
N ASP A 249 4.10 0.25 7.77
CA ASP A 249 5.56 0.22 7.68
C ASP A 249 6.14 -0.77 8.70
N LEU A 250 5.60 -0.77 9.92
CA LEU A 250 6.05 -1.65 11.00
C LEU A 250 5.82 -3.14 10.70
N GLY A 251 4.68 -3.49 10.13
CA GLY A 251 4.33 -4.86 9.75
C GLY A 251 5.36 -5.46 8.79
N PRO A 252 5.59 -4.86 7.60
CA PRO A 252 6.65 -5.28 6.69
C PRO A 252 8.05 -5.26 7.30
N ALA A 253 8.40 -4.27 8.12
CA ALA A 253 9.68 -4.26 8.84
C ALA A 253 9.82 -5.52 9.72
N CYS A 254 8.75 -5.97 10.39
CA CYS A 254 8.74 -7.24 11.14
C CYS A 254 8.87 -8.48 10.25
N THR A 255 8.53 -8.39 8.96
CA THR A 255 8.70 -9.49 7.99
C THR A 255 10.08 -9.56 7.35
N GLY A 256 10.92 -8.52 7.46
CA GLY A 256 12.28 -8.54 6.92
C GLY A 256 12.68 -7.25 6.22
N THR A 257 11.84 -6.77 5.31
CA THR A 257 12.10 -5.58 4.50
C THR A 257 10.78 -4.91 4.14
N ILE A 258 10.75 -3.58 4.16
CA ILE A 258 9.59 -2.82 3.68
C ILE A 258 9.44 -2.93 2.16
N ALA A 259 10.52 -3.24 1.44
CA ALA A 259 10.57 -3.14 -0.01
C ALA A 259 9.75 -4.22 -0.74
N ILE A 260 9.32 -5.29 -0.04
CA ILE A 260 8.41 -6.29 -0.58
C ILE A 260 6.92 -5.94 -0.38
N ALA A 261 6.60 -4.92 0.41
CA ALA A 261 5.23 -4.65 0.81
C ALA A 261 4.44 -3.93 -0.30
N PRO A 262 3.34 -4.53 -0.80
CA PRO A 262 2.46 -3.89 -1.76
C PRO A 262 1.34 -3.14 -1.04
N SER A 263 0.58 -2.34 -1.80
CA SER A 263 -0.67 -1.76 -1.34
C SER A 263 -1.69 -1.65 -2.47
N ALA A 264 -2.96 -1.66 -2.09
CA ALA A 264 -4.07 -1.34 -2.97
C ALA A 264 -4.97 -0.28 -2.33
N ASN A 265 -5.05 0.88 -2.99
CA ASN A 265 -5.95 1.98 -2.69
C ASN A 265 -7.25 1.73 -3.47
N LEU A 266 -8.21 1.09 -2.82
CA LEU A 266 -9.41 0.60 -3.45
C LEU A 266 -10.53 1.63 -3.36
N ASN A 267 -11.21 1.83 -4.49
CA ASN A 267 -12.60 2.25 -4.53
C ASN A 267 -13.45 0.97 -4.68
N PRO A 268 -13.96 0.37 -3.59
CA PRO A 268 -14.62 -0.95 -3.65
C PRO A 268 -15.89 -0.97 -4.51
N THR A 269 -16.54 0.19 -4.72
CA THR A 269 -17.72 0.33 -5.59
C THR A 269 -17.37 0.24 -7.08
N ARG A 270 -16.09 0.40 -7.44
CA ARG A 270 -15.59 0.44 -8.82
C ARG A 270 -16.19 1.58 -9.66
N GLU A 271 -16.65 2.64 -8.99
CA GLU A 271 -17.10 3.86 -9.67
C GLU A 271 -15.90 4.62 -10.27
N TRP A 272 -14.76 4.54 -9.59
CA TRP A 272 -13.49 5.10 -10.02
C TRP A 272 -12.39 4.03 -10.03
N PRO A 273 -11.30 4.21 -10.80
CA PRO A 273 -10.19 3.27 -10.80
C PRO A 273 -9.54 3.19 -9.42
N SER A 274 -9.30 1.96 -8.95
CA SER A 274 -8.42 1.69 -7.81
C SER A 274 -6.96 1.85 -8.20
N LEU A 275 -6.10 2.22 -7.25
CA LEU A 275 -4.66 2.44 -7.45
C LEU A 275 -3.83 1.39 -6.71
N PHE A 276 -2.86 0.80 -7.40
CA PHE A 276 -1.96 -0.24 -6.87
C PHE A 276 -0.52 0.26 -6.90
N GLU A 277 0.14 0.26 -5.75
CA GLU A 277 1.48 0.82 -5.54
C GLU A 277 2.23 0.06 -4.44
N PRO A 278 3.58 0.05 -4.43
CA PRO A 278 4.34 -0.38 -3.27
C PRO A 278 4.08 0.52 -2.05
N VAL A 279 4.31 0.01 -0.84
CA VAL A 279 4.23 0.82 0.39
C VAL A 279 5.40 1.80 0.48
N HIS A 280 6.59 1.40 0.02
CA HIS A 280 7.80 2.22 0.10
C HIS A 280 7.69 3.50 -0.75
N GLY A 281 8.38 4.56 -0.32
CA GLY A 281 8.51 5.80 -1.09
C GLY A 281 9.48 5.70 -2.28
N SER A 282 9.91 6.86 -2.77
CA SER A 282 10.82 7.00 -3.93
C SER A 282 12.29 6.68 -3.64
N ALA A 283 12.64 6.46 -2.37
CA ALA A 283 13.98 6.12 -1.87
C ALA A 283 15.13 6.86 -2.59
N PRO A 284 15.22 8.20 -2.45
CA PRO A 284 16.22 9.02 -3.15
C PRO A 284 17.67 8.61 -2.88
N ASP A 285 17.93 8.02 -1.71
CA ASP A 285 19.24 7.56 -1.27
C ASP A 285 19.78 6.36 -2.08
N ILE A 286 18.90 5.59 -2.73
CA ILE A 286 19.28 4.44 -3.57
C ILE A 286 18.86 4.56 -5.04
N ALA A 287 18.05 5.55 -5.40
CA ALA A 287 17.66 5.80 -6.78
C ALA A 287 18.87 5.99 -7.71
N GLY A 288 18.81 5.40 -8.91
CA GLY A 288 19.87 5.36 -9.91
C GLY A 288 20.94 4.29 -9.66
N LYS A 289 20.90 3.55 -8.55
CA LYS A 289 21.89 2.50 -8.23
C LYS A 289 21.48 1.12 -8.76
N GLY A 290 20.23 0.94 -9.19
CA GLY A 290 19.75 -0.33 -9.73
C GLY A 290 19.63 -1.45 -8.69
N ILE A 291 19.55 -1.11 -7.40
CA ILE A 291 19.50 -2.06 -6.28
C ILE A 291 18.14 -2.08 -5.57
N ALA A 292 17.16 -1.31 -6.06
CA ALA A 292 15.80 -1.33 -5.51
C ALA A 292 15.19 -2.75 -5.62
N ASN A 293 14.39 -3.12 -4.63
CA ASN A 293 13.67 -4.40 -4.66
C ASN A 293 12.36 -4.24 -5.44
N PRO A 294 12.16 -4.95 -6.57
CA PRO A 294 10.94 -4.80 -7.38
C PRO A 294 9.72 -5.53 -6.79
N ILE A 295 9.88 -6.36 -5.75
CA ILE A 295 8.81 -7.26 -5.28
C ILE A 295 7.57 -6.48 -4.81
N GLY A 296 7.72 -5.34 -4.11
CA GLY A 296 6.58 -4.53 -3.71
C GLY A 296 5.73 -4.07 -4.90
N GLN A 297 6.39 -3.62 -5.98
CA GLN A 297 5.72 -3.23 -7.22
C GLN A 297 5.08 -4.43 -7.93
N VAL A 298 5.78 -5.56 -8.02
CA VAL A 298 5.27 -6.77 -8.66
C VAL A 298 4.06 -7.33 -7.91
N TRP A 299 4.11 -7.37 -6.58
CA TRP A 299 3.00 -7.84 -5.75
C TRP A 299 1.82 -6.85 -5.79
N ALA A 300 2.06 -5.54 -5.86
CA ALA A 300 0.97 -4.58 -6.14
C ALA A 300 0.29 -4.89 -7.49
N GLY A 301 1.06 -5.27 -8.50
CA GLY A 301 0.54 -5.75 -9.79
C GLY A 301 -0.29 -7.04 -9.64
N ALA A 302 0.12 -7.98 -8.79
CA ALA A 302 -0.67 -9.17 -8.48
C ALA A 302 -2.02 -8.79 -7.82
N MET A 303 -2.01 -7.89 -6.83
CA MET A 303 -3.23 -7.40 -6.18
C MET A 303 -4.18 -6.74 -7.20
N MET A 304 -3.63 -6.02 -8.18
CA MET A 304 -4.40 -5.44 -9.29
C MET A 304 -5.08 -6.54 -10.12
N LEU A 305 -4.36 -7.61 -10.46
CA LEU A 305 -4.92 -8.74 -11.23
C LEU A 305 -6.10 -9.39 -10.49
N ASP A 306 -5.97 -9.63 -9.18
CA ASP A 306 -7.07 -10.20 -8.37
C ASP A 306 -8.29 -9.25 -8.36
N PHE A 307 -8.07 -7.96 -8.13
CA PHE A 307 -9.13 -6.95 -8.16
C PHE A 307 -9.86 -6.89 -9.52
N LEU A 308 -9.13 -7.05 -10.62
CA LEU A 308 -9.66 -7.08 -11.99
C LEU A 308 -10.32 -8.41 -12.38
N GLY A 309 -10.34 -9.41 -11.48
CA GLY A 309 -10.99 -10.71 -11.68
C GLY A 309 -10.08 -11.82 -12.20
N HIS A 310 -8.77 -11.61 -12.24
CA HIS A 310 -7.77 -12.54 -12.79
C HIS A 310 -7.04 -13.32 -11.69
N ARG A 311 -7.80 -14.01 -10.84
CA ARG A 311 -7.26 -14.72 -9.67
C ARG A 311 -6.14 -15.71 -9.99
N ALA A 312 -6.30 -16.50 -11.05
CA ALA A 312 -5.27 -17.45 -11.46
C ALA A 312 -3.93 -16.77 -11.83
N ALA A 313 -3.99 -15.58 -12.43
CA ALA A 313 -2.79 -14.80 -12.75
C ALA A 313 -2.17 -14.16 -11.50
N HIS A 314 -2.99 -13.66 -10.57
CA HIS A 314 -2.51 -13.25 -9.24
C HIS A 314 -1.76 -14.40 -8.55
N ASP A 315 -2.37 -15.58 -8.47
CA ASP A 315 -1.79 -16.74 -7.78
C ASP A 315 -0.47 -17.16 -8.44
N ALA A 316 -0.39 -17.15 -9.77
CA ALA A 316 0.84 -17.42 -10.50
C ALA A 316 1.97 -16.42 -10.21
N VAL A 317 1.66 -15.13 -10.07
CA VAL A 317 2.66 -14.11 -9.69
C VAL A 317 3.15 -14.36 -8.26
N MET A 318 2.23 -14.63 -7.32
CA MET A 318 2.60 -14.91 -5.93
C MET A 318 3.46 -16.17 -5.80
N SER A 319 3.07 -17.26 -6.45
CA SER A 319 3.89 -18.48 -6.47
C SER A 319 5.26 -18.26 -7.11
N ALA A 320 5.37 -17.39 -8.12
CA ALA A 320 6.66 -17.05 -8.73
C ALA A 320 7.57 -16.26 -7.77
N ILE A 321 7.03 -15.28 -7.04
CA ILE A 321 7.77 -14.56 -6.01
C ILE A 321 8.27 -15.53 -4.94
N GLU A 322 7.38 -16.37 -4.40
CA GLU A 322 7.73 -17.33 -3.35
C GLU A 322 8.77 -18.35 -3.81
N ALA A 323 8.63 -18.90 -5.02
CA ALA A 323 9.59 -19.84 -5.59
C ALA A 323 10.98 -19.23 -5.79
N VAL A 324 11.04 -18.00 -6.31
CA VAL A 324 12.31 -17.27 -6.51
C VAL A 324 12.97 -16.95 -5.17
N LEU A 325 12.21 -16.52 -4.16
CA LEU A 325 12.78 -16.23 -2.85
C LEU A 325 13.25 -17.49 -2.11
N ALA A 326 12.51 -18.59 -2.24
CA ALA A 326 12.83 -19.88 -1.62
C ALA A 326 14.10 -20.52 -2.19
N ASP A 327 14.43 -20.27 -3.46
CA ASP A 327 15.66 -20.76 -4.10
C ASP A 327 16.89 -19.99 -3.56
N PRO A 328 17.84 -20.65 -2.86
CA PRO A 328 19.06 -20.01 -2.38
C PRO A 328 19.98 -19.50 -3.50
N ALA A 329 19.86 -20.05 -4.72
CA ALA A 329 20.65 -19.67 -5.88
C ALA A 329 20.03 -18.54 -6.71
N ALA A 330 18.78 -18.16 -6.44
CA ALA A 330 18.10 -17.09 -7.16
C ALA A 330 18.71 -15.71 -6.85
N PRO A 331 18.66 -14.77 -7.82
CA PRO A 331 19.12 -13.41 -7.60
C PRO A 331 18.27 -12.73 -6.50
N LYS A 332 18.94 -12.18 -5.49
CA LYS A 332 18.31 -11.40 -4.41
C LYS A 332 18.94 -10.01 -4.35
N THR A 333 18.14 -8.99 -4.14
CA THR A 333 18.61 -7.61 -3.95
C THR A 333 19.32 -7.45 -2.60
N PRO A 334 20.10 -6.38 -2.40
CA PRO A 334 20.88 -6.19 -1.17
C PRO A 334 20.05 -6.14 0.12
N ASP A 335 18.82 -5.63 0.08
CA ASP A 335 17.91 -5.60 1.23
C ASP A 335 17.48 -7.02 1.68
N LEU A 336 17.55 -8.00 0.79
CA LEU A 336 17.34 -9.43 1.06
C LEU A 336 18.65 -10.19 1.35
N GLY A 337 19.77 -9.48 1.48
CA GLY A 337 21.09 -10.06 1.74
C GLY A 337 21.80 -10.64 0.51
N GLY A 338 21.33 -10.32 -0.70
CA GLY A 338 21.98 -10.73 -1.96
C GLY A 338 22.83 -9.62 -2.59
N THR A 339 23.23 -9.83 -3.84
CA THR A 339 24.06 -8.89 -4.62
C THR A 339 23.47 -8.58 -6.00
N ALA A 340 22.23 -8.99 -6.26
CA ALA A 340 21.58 -8.83 -7.55
C ALA A 340 20.99 -7.42 -7.71
N SER A 341 20.85 -6.99 -8.95
CA SER A 341 20.15 -5.76 -9.29
C SER A 341 18.62 -5.93 -9.27
N CYS A 342 17.90 -4.81 -9.25
CA CYS A 342 16.45 -4.72 -9.44
C CYS A 342 16.01 -5.53 -10.66
N ALA A 343 16.68 -5.29 -11.80
CA ALA A 343 16.38 -5.96 -13.06
C ALA A 343 16.60 -7.48 -13.00
N GLN A 344 17.69 -7.94 -12.38
CA GLN A 344 17.98 -9.38 -12.28
C GLN A 344 16.91 -10.13 -11.48
N LEU A 345 16.43 -9.55 -10.37
CA LEU A 345 15.35 -10.11 -9.57
C LEU A 345 14.01 -10.08 -10.34
N GLY A 346 13.67 -8.95 -10.97
CA GLY A 346 12.44 -8.84 -11.76
C GLY A 346 12.39 -9.78 -12.97
N GLU A 347 13.51 -9.99 -13.67
CA GLU A 347 13.62 -11.00 -14.74
C GLU A 347 13.43 -12.42 -14.22
N ALA A 348 14.00 -12.76 -13.06
CA ALA A 348 13.84 -14.07 -12.46
C ALA A 348 12.37 -14.35 -12.12
N ILE A 349 11.67 -13.38 -11.52
CA ILE A 349 10.25 -13.49 -11.20
C ILE A 349 9.41 -13.60 -12.48
N ALA A 350 9.67 -12.79 -13.50
CA ALA A 350 8.93 -12.85 -14.76
C ALA A 350 9.10 -14.19 -15.48
N ARG A 351 10.32 -14.76 -15.47
CA ARG A 351 10.57 -16.11 -16.00
C ARG A 351 9.79 -17.18 -15.23
N ALA A 352 9.81 -17.12 -13.90
CA ALA A 352 9.09 -18.06 -13.06
C ALA A 352 7.56 -17.96 -13.27
N ALA A 353 7.01 -16.74 -13.33
CA ALA A 353 5.58 -16.50 -13.53
C ALA A 353 5.06 -16.99 -14.89
N ARG A 354 5.91 -16.95 -15.93
CA ARG A 354 5.59 -17.46 -17.27
C ARG A 354 5.46 -18.99 -17.32
N ILE A 355 6.19 -19.72 -16.47
CA ILE A 355 6.37 -21.19 -16.60
C ILE A 355 5.72 -21.96 -15.45
N ALA A 356 5.44 -21.34 -14.31
CA ALA A 356 4.82 -22.03 -13.17
C ALA A 356 3.59 -22.85 -13.63
N ALA A 357 3.43 -24.08 -13.14
CA ALA A 357 2.24 -24.86 -13.47
C ALA A 357 0.96 -24.13 -12.97
N PRO A 358 -0.20 -24.27 -13.65
CA PRO A 358 -1.45 -23.68 -13.20
C PRO A 358 -1.93 -24.24 -11.85
#